data_AF-A0A8T3A8L7-F1
#
_entry.id   AF-A0A8T3A8L7-F1
#
_cell.length_a   1.000
_cell.length_b   1.000
_cell.length_c   1.000
_cell.angle_alpha   90.00
_cell.angle_beta   90.00
_cell.angle_gamma   90.00
#
_symmetry.space_group_name_H-M   'P 1'
#
loop_
_entity.id
_entity.type
_entity.pdbx_description
1 polymer ?
#
loop_
_entity_poly.entity_id
_entity_poly.type
_entity_poly.pdbx_seq_one_letter_code
_entity_poly.pdbx_strand_id
1 'polypeptide(L)'
;MGLPREKLQPAADPLYGFDNRLVRVEGTISLPVVLGEFSRQVEHYIQFIVVKLESNYNAIFGRPLQTIFGAIALIPHLKIKFPIPAGIGTVRGDQHVA
;
A
#
# COMPACT_ATOMS: atom_id res chain seq x y z
N MET A 1 -9.32 9.06 -1.79
CA MET A 1 -9.75 7.72 -1.34
C MET A 1 -11.09 7.69 -0.57
N GLY A 2 -11.59 8.81 -0.01
CA GLY A 2 -12.97 8.87 0.53
C GLY A 2 -13.23 8.00 1.77
N LEU A 3 -12.20 7.73 2.59
CA LEU A 3 -12.34 6.87 3.76
C LEU A 3 -13.20 7.55 4.84
N PRO A 4 -14.20 6.86 5.42
CA PRO A 4 -15.02 7.39 6.51
C PRO A 4 -14.17 7.57 7.76
N ARG A 5 -14.13 8.80 8.28
CA ARG A 5 -13.27 9.15 9.43
C ARG A 5 -13.71 8.44 10.70
N GLU A 6 -14.97 8.07 10.79
CA GLU A 6 -15.58 7.38 11.92
C GLU A 6 -15.05 5.96 12.10
N LYS A 7 -14.46 5.37 11.04
CA LYS A 7 -13.85 4.04 11.08
C LYS A 7 -12.36 4.06 11.45
N LEU A 8 -11.78 5.25 11.64
CA LEU A 8 -10.37 5.37 12.01
C LEU A 8 -10.20 5.05 13.50
N GLN A 9 -9.22 4.19 13.78
CA GLN A 9 -8.78 3.93 15.14
C GLN A 9 -7.74 4.97 15.56
N PRO A 10 -7.73 5.43 16.82
CA PRO A 10 -6.71 6.35 17.31
C PRO A 10 -5.29 5.81 17.08
N ALA A 11 -4.38 6.69 16.67
CA ALA A 11 -2.97 6.38 16.52
C ALA A 11 -2.17 7.33 17.43
N ALA A 12 -1.17 6.80 18.13
CA ALA A 12 -0.44 7.55 19.15
C ALA A 12 0.71 8.38 18.56
N ASP A 13 1.39 7.87 17.54
CA ASP A 13 2.67 8.42 17.11
C ASP A 13 2.59 9.19 15.79
N PRO A 14 3.29 10.34 15.67
CA PRO A 14 3.43 11.04 14.41
C PRO A 14 4.31 10.25 13.43
N LEU A 15 4.10 10.51 12.14
CA LEU A 15 4.88 9.90 11.07
C LEU A 15 6.04 10.82 10.66
N TYR A 16 7.23 10.24 10.48
CA TYR A 16 8.45 10.93 10.05
C TYR A 16 8.93 10.42 8.69
N GLY A 17 9.62 11.27 7.93
CA GLY A 17 10.33 10.88 6.70
C GLY A 17 9.53 10.95 5.39
N PHE A 18 8.31 11.49 5.42
CA PHE A 18 7.50 11.71 4.22
C PHE A 18 7.86 12.99 3.47
N ASP A 19 7.94 14.10 4.19
CA ASP A 19 8.25 15.45 3.69
C ASP A 19 9.38 16.11 4.49
N ASN A 20 10.16 15.29 5.22
CA ASN A 20 11.15 15.73 6.20
C ASN A 20 10.56 16.62 7.31
N ARG A 21 9.25 16.55 7.53
CA ARG A 21 8.53 17.18 8.65
C ARG A 21 7.77 16.12 9.44
N LEU A 22 7.24 16.57 10.57
CA LEU A 22 6.33 15.80 11.39
C LEU A 22 4.95 15.81 10.72
N VAL A 23 4.48 14.64 10.28
CA VAL A 23 3.14 14.48 9.71
C VAL A 23 2.21 13.95 10.78
N ARG A 24 1.14 14.71 11.06
CA ARG A 24 0.09 14.29 11.98
C ARG A 24 -0.70 13.12 11.39
N VAL A 25 -0.82 12.06 12.18
CA VAL A 25 -1.64 10.91 11.86
C VAL A 25 -3.09 11.18 12.26
N GLU A 26 -4.03 10.90 11.35
CA GLU A 26 -5.47 10.98 11.58
C GLU A 26 -6.00 9.73 12.31
N GLY A 27 -5.33 8.60 12.08
CA GLY A 27 -5.61 7.34 12.75
C GLY A 27 -5.02 6.15 12.00
N THR A 28 -5.46 4.96 12.35
CA THR A 28 -5.20 3.74 11.57
C THR A 28 -6.48 3.11 11.07
N ILE A 29 -6.38 2.35 9.98
CA ILE A 29 -7.50 1.62 9.39
C ILE A 29 -7.02 0.30 8.80
N SER A 30 -7.79 -0.78 9.01
CA SER A 30 -7.53 -2.06 8.33
C SER A 30 -8.31 -2.10 7.02
N LEU A 31 -7.62 -2.28 5.90
CA LEU A 31 -8.22 -2.35 4.57
C LEU A 31 -7.78 -3.64 3.86
N PRO A 32 -8.67 -4.30 3.09
CA PRO A 32 -8.26 -5.37 2.21
C PRO A 32 -7.39 -4.81 1.09
N VAL A 33 -6.23 -5.42 0.89
CA VAL A 33 -5.33 -5.16 -0.23
C VAL A 33 -5.30 -6.40 -1.10
N VAL A 34 -5.63 -6.21 -2.37
CA VAL A 34 -5.61 -7.28 -3.38
C VAL A 34 -4.46 -7.01 -4.34
N LEU A 35 -3.56 -7.97 -4.50
CA LEU A 35 -2.53 -7.95 -5.55
C LEU A 35 -2.87 -8.94 -6.64
N GLY A 36 -2.83 -8.47 -7.90
CA GLY A 36 -3.09 -9.28 -9.08
C GLY A 36 -4.43 -9.00 -9.74
N GLU A 37 -4.75 -9.78 -10.76
CA GLU A 37 -5.99 -9.65 -11.53
C GLU A 37 -6.63 -11.03 -11.75
N PHE A 38 -7.96 -11.05 -11.88
CA PHE A 38 -8.77 -12.23 -12.18
C PHE A 38 -8.46 -13.42 -11.24
N SER A 39 -8.11 -14.59 -11.77
CA SER A 39 -7.84 -15.82 -11.02
C SER A 39 -6.48 -15.85 -10.33
N ARG A 40 -5.67 -14.78 -10.43
CA ARG A 40 -4.31 -14.71 -9.89
C ARG A 40 -4.17 -13.62 -8.83
N GLN A 41 -5.11 -13.60 -7.89
CA GLN A 41 -5.17 -12.61 -6.81
C GLN A 41 -4.71 -13.20 -5.47
N VAL A 42 -4.04 -12.36 -4.68
CA VAL A 42 -3.78 -12.59 -3.25
C VAL A 42 -4.38 -11.42 -2.50
N GLU A 43 -5.13 -11.71 -1.44
CA GLU A 43 -5.75 -10.71 -0.58
C GLU A 43 -5.22 -10.81 0.84
N HIS A 44 -4.82 -9.67 1.41
CA HIS A 44 -4.52 -9.55 2.84
C HIS A 44 -5.14 -8.27 3.40
N TYR A 45 -5.60 -8.34 4.65
CA TYR A 45 -5.97 -7.16 5.41
C TYR A 45 -4.71 -6.50 5.96
N ILE A 46 -4.53 -5.23 5.60
CA ILE A 46 -3.36 -4.45 5.99
C ILE A 46 -3.81 -3.27 6.84
N GLN A 47 -3.15 -3.08 7.98
CA GLN A 47 -3.32 -1.89 8.79
C GLN A 47 -2.52 -0.74 8.19
N PHE A 48 -3.24 0.29 7.74
CA PHE A 48 -2.68 1.54 7.23
C PHE A 48 -2.66 2.62 8.31
N ILE A 49 -1.63 3.44 8.25
CA ILE A 49 -1.59 4.75 8.90
C ILE A 49 -2.24 5.75 7.94
N VAL A 50 -3.23 6.49 8.43
CA VAL A 50 -3.94 7.50 7.64
C VAL A 50 -3.42 8.88 8.00
N VAL A 51 -3.00 9.63 6.99
CA VAL A 51 -2.54 11.02 7.12
C VAL A 51 -3.34 11.91 6.20
N LYS A 52 -3.53 13.17 6.59
CA LYS A 52 -4.18 14.19 5.75
C LYS A 52 -3.11 15.09 5.14
N LEU A 53 -2.61 14.69 3.96
CA LEU A 53 -1.54 15.39 3.24
C LEU A 53 -1.89 15.46 1.75
N GLU A 54 -1.54 16.57 1.09
CA GLU A 54 -1.56 16.65 -0.37
C GLU A 54 -0.42 15.82 -0.95
N SER A 55 -0.75 14.80 -1.74
CA SER A 55 0.21 13.88 -2.34
C SER A 55 -0.32 13.37 -3.67
N ASN A 56 0.60 13.09 -4.60
CA ASN A 56 0.28 12.42 -5.87
C ASN A 56 -0.12 10.95 -5.66
N TYR A 57 0.07 10.41 -4.45
CA TYR A 57 -0.22 9.03 -4.10
C TYR A 57 -1.34 8.93 -3.08
N ASN A 58 -2.30 8.02 -3.33
CA ASN A 58 -3.38 7.72 -2.40
C ASN A 58 -2.95 6.76 -1.26
N ALA A 59 -1.99 5.88 -1.53
CA ALA A 59 -1.45 4.92 -0.57
C ALA A 59 0.02 4.64 -0.90
N ILE A 60 0.82 4.35 0.12
CA ILE A 60 2.23 3.97 -0.03
C ILE A 60 2.45 2.61 0.59
N PHE A 61 2.99 1.70 -0.20
CA PHE A 61 3.30 0.34 0.22
C PHE A 61 4.78 0.23 0.55
N GLY A 62 5.06 0.24 1.84
CA GLY A 62 6.42 0.06 2.35
C GLY A 62 6.86 -1.41 2.37
N ARG A 63 8.02 -1.64 2.99
CA ARG A 63 8.60 -2.98 3.21
C ARG A 63 7.66 -3.98 3.92
N PRO A 64 6.84 -3.59 4.92
CA PRO A 64 5.94 -4.55 5.58
C PRO A 64 5.01 -5.26 4.60
N LEU A 65 4.48 -4.52 3.63
CA LEU A 65 3.59 -5.09 2.62
C LEU A 65 4.34 -6.03 1.68
N GLN A 66 5.59 -5.73 1.34
CA GLN A 66 6.44 -6.64 0.57
C GLN A 66 6.66 -7.96 1.31
N THR A 67 6.92 -7.91 2.62
CA THR A 67 7.05 -9.12 3.43
C THR A 67 5.76 -9.93 3.50
N ILE A 68 4.62 -9.27 3.73
CA ILE A 68 3.31 -9.95 3.85
C ILE A 68 2.94 -10.69 2.57
N PHE A 69 3.11 -10.05 1.41
CA PHE A 69 2.75 -10.65 0.13
C PHE A 69 3.88 -11.50 -0.49
N GLY A 70 5.05 -11.60 0.14
CA GLY A 70 6.24 -12.15 -0.51
C GLY A 70 6.59 -11.41 -1.81
N ALA A 71 6.29 -10.12 -1.86
CA ALA A 71 6.34 -9.33 -3.08
C ALA A 71 7.73 -8.75 -3.33
N ILE A 72 8.15 -8.78 -4.60
CA ILE A 72 9.43 -8.25 -5.08
C ILE A 72 9.13 -7.13 -6.07
N ALA A 73 9.62 -5.93 -5.76
CA ALA A 73 9.54 -4.78 -6.64
C ALA A 73 10.66 -4.82 -7.69
N LEU A 74 10.27 -4.98 -8.95
CA LEU A 74 11.13 -4.83 -10.11
C LEU A 74 10.99 -3.40 -10.65
N ILE A 75 11.67 -2.46 -9.98
CA ILE A 75 11.57 -1.02 -10.24
C ILE A 75 11.82 -0.64 -11.70
N PRO A 76 12.88 -1.14 -12.39
CA PRO A 76 13.16 -0.73 -13.78
C PRO A 76 12.04 -1.09 -14.77
N HIS A 77 11.16 -2.02 -14.40
CA HIS A 77 10.07 -2.48 -15.26
C HIS A 77 8.70 -2.08 -14.72
N LEU A 78 8.66 -1.27 -13.64
CA LEU A 78 7.46 -0.91 -12.90
C LEU A 78 6.57 -2.14 -12.62
N LYS A 79 7.17 -3.22 -12.13
CA LYS A 79 6.47 -4.48 -11.86
C LYS A 79 6.62 -4.87 -10.40
N ILE A 80 5.57 -5.46 -9.84
CA ILE A 80 5.63 -6.16 -8.56
C ILE A 80 5.30 -7.61 -8.82
N LYS A 81 6.20 -8.52 -8.45
CA LYS A 81 5.99 -9.97 -8.51
C LYS A 81 5.66 -10.50 -7.14
N PHE A 82 4.80 -11.51 -7.04
CA PHE A 82 4.42 -12.14 -5.78
C PHE A 82 4.04 -13.61 -6.02
N PRO A 83 4.26 -14.50 -5.04
CA PRO A 83 3.87 -15.90 -5.15
C PRO A 83 2.34 -16.05 -5.17
N ILE A 84 1.88 -17.01 -5.97
CA ILE A 84 0.51 -17.53 -5.99
C ILE A 84 0.57 -19.06 -6.05
N PRO A 85 -0.51 -19.80 -5.69
CA PRO A 85 -0.49 -21.26 -5.73
C PRO A 85 -0.09 -21.85 -7.10
N ALA A 86 -0.44 -21.15 -8.19
CA ALA A 86 -0.14 -21.55 -9.56
C ALA A 86 1.18 -20.98 -10.13
N GLY A 87 2.05 -20.38 -9.31
CA GLY A 87 3.33 -19.80 -9.75
C GLY A 87 3.55 -18.36 -9.27
N ILE A 88 3.86 -17.45 -10.20
CA ILE A 88 4.16 -16.05 -9.88
C ILE A 88 3.11 -15.11 -10.48
N GLY A 89 2.46 -14.33 -9.64
CA GLY A 89 1.63 -13.19 -10.01
C GLY A 89 2.47 -11.97 -10.38
N THR A 90 1.93 -11.06 -11.18
CA THR A 90 2.59 -9.80 -11.53
C THR A 90 1.57 -8.67 -11.57
N VAL A 91 1.79 -7.63 -10.78
CA VAL A 91 1.14 -6.32 -10.94
C VAL A 91 2.04 -5.44 -11.78
N ARG A 92 1.47 -4.73 -12.75
CA ARG A 92 2.16 -3.70 -13.52
C ARG A 92 1.74 -2.33 -12.98
N GLY A 93 2.71 -1.47 -12.72
CA GLY A 93 2.45 -0.05 -12.49
C GLY A 93 1.98 0.62 -13.77
N ASP A 94 1.43 1.82 -13.62
CA ASP A 94 1.04 2.66 -14.75
C ASP A 94 2.27 3.07 -15.56
N GLN A 95 2.30 2.67 -16.83
CA GLN A 95 3.41 2.95 -17.77
C GLN A 95 3.09 4.10 -18.72
N HIS A 96 1.88 4.69 -18.64
CA HIS A 96 1.46 5.76 -19.55
C HIS A 96 2.04 7.15 -19.22
N VAL A 97 2.82 7.26 -18.14
CA VAL A 97 3.45 8.52 -17.70
C VAL A 97 4.98 8.39 -17.58
N ALA A 98 5.60 7.62 -18.48
CA ALA A 98 7.06 7.54 -18.59
C ALA A 98 7.54 8.17 -19.91
#